data_AF-X6M702-F1
#
_entry.id   AF-X6M702-F1
#
_cell.length_a   1.000
_cell.length_b   1.000
_cell.length_c   1.000
_cell.angle_alpha   90.00
_cell.angle_beta   90.00
_cell.angle_gamma   90.00
#
_symmetry.space_group_name_H-M   'P 1'
#
loop_
_entity.id
_entity.type
_entity.pdbx_description
1 polymer ?
#
loop_
_entity_poly.entity_id
_entity_poly.type
_entity_poly.pdbx_seq_one_letter_code
_entity_poly.pdbx_strand_id
1 'polypeptide(L)'
;MRYDMKLISALYLLLVLTWGEEHSFNGTVYYNATSNTYKVKLGVIDCTNGVACGYFDDALNRTGMGVLEIQTQKPSESSKITDYNRMYGAGYLEGYLSCYEIYWSYYAGWMNVKPSLEPFMTELQNWTSTQKAWINDNIEKYSSSDPLWQYTELLMGQFYGVKDGYNAAIEELNTGLPPLDEFAFDFINANEEWPDVVQAINDSMRVDWFAFKTSKQALNHRLKSGHCSGLIKVTPELDDIIFSHSTWFVFYVYVWRFQYWWMNRVYKIYSFELEMDIPTSRMVMSSC
;
A
#
# COMPACT_ATOMS: atom_id res chain seq x y z
N MET A 1 -4.73 19.11 45.18
CA MET A 1 -3.62 18.84 44.25
C MET A 1 -3.73 19.78 43.06
N ARG A 2 -2.93 20.85 43.03
CA ARG A 2 -2.78 21.67 41.82
C ARG A 2 -1.72 20.98 40.97
N TYR A 3 -2.13 20.30 39.91
CA TYR A 3 -1.18 19.80 38.92
C TYR A 3 -0.47 21.00 38.29
N ASP A 4 0.86 20.93 38.23
CA ASP A 4 1.69 21.99 37.68
C ASP A 4 1.41 22.14 36.19
N MET A 5 0.65 23.17 35.82
CA MET A 5 0.28 23.48 34.44
C MET A 5 1.52 23.60 33.54
N LYS A 6 2.70 23.94 34.08
CA LYS A 6 3.94 24.01 33.31
C LYS A 6 4.41 22.62 32.87
N LEU A 7 4.21 21.60 33.70
CA LEU A 7 4.56 20.21 33.37
C LEU A 7 3.64 19.66 32.27
N ILE A 8 2.34 19.96 32.35
CA ILE A 8 1.36 19.57 31.33
C ILE A 8 1.63 20.29 30.00
N SER A 9 1.99 21.57 30.05
CA SER A 9 2.35 22.36 28.87
C SER A 9 3.64 21.87 28.22
N ALA A 10 4.65 21.48 29.02
CA ALA A 10 5.91 20.93 28.53
C ALA A 10 5.74 19.52 27.94
N LEU A 11 4.90 18.67 28.54
CA LEU A 11 4.49 17.38 27.97
C LEU A 11 3.73 17.56 26.65
N TYR A 12 2.86 18.56 26.55
CA TYR A 12 2.18 18.90 25.30
C TYR A 12 3.16 19.41 24.22
N LEU A 13 4.13 20.24 24.59
CA LEU A 13 5.18 20.72 23.66
C LEU A 13 6.09 19.58 23.19
N LEU A 14 6.44 18.62 24.05
CA LEU A 14 7.22 17.43 23.68
C LEU A 14 6.42 16.47 22.78
N LEU A 15 5.11 16.31 23.02
CA LEU A 15 4.22 15.49 22.17
C LEU A 15 3.92 16.13 20.81
N VAL A 16 3.97 17.47 20.71
CA VAL A 16 3.82 18.19 19.43
C VAL A 16 5.11 18.16 18.61
N LEU A 17 6.28 18.01 19.25
CA LEU A 17 7.57 17.96 18.57
C LEU A 17 7.89 16.61 17.90
N THR A 18 7.16 15.54 18.21
CA THR A 18 7.29 14.24 17.52
C THR A 18 6.30 14.07 16.36
N TRP A 19 5.41 15.03 16.14
CA TRP A 19 4.46 15.04 15.03
C TRP A 19 5.03 15.84 13.87
N GLY A 20 5.81 15.16 13.04
CA GLY A 20 6.47 15.75 11.87
C GLY A 20 7.93 15.35 11.66
N GLU A 21 8.40 14.28 12.34
CA GLU A 21 9.70 13.71 12.00
C GLU A 21 9.63 13.06 10.62
N GLU A 22 10.44 13.55 9.69
CA GLU A 22 10.59 12.96 8.36
C GLU A 22 11.36 11.64 8.51
N HIS A 23 10.71 10.51 8.19
CA HIS A 23 11.31 9.18 8.31
C HIS A 23 11.81 8.68 6.96
N SER A 24 12.99 9.17 6.56
CA SER A 24 13.63 8.74 5.31
C SER A 24 14.66 7.64 5.55
N PHE A 25 14.52 6.54 4.81
CA PHE A 25 15.40 5.39 4.92
C PHE A 25 15.92 4.97 3.55
N ASN A 26 17.14 4.45 3.51
CA ASN A 26 17.65 3.75 2.36
C ASN A 26 18.28 2.43 2.81
N GLY A 27 18.30 1.43 1.93
CA GLY A 27 18.82 0.14 2.32
C GLY A 27 18.74 -0.91 1.23
N THR A 28 19.21 -2.08 1.62
CA THR A 28 19.22 -3.28 0.79
C THR A 28 18.71 -4.44 1.61
N VAL A 29 17.82 -5.24 1.04
CA VAL A 29 17.42 -6.53 1.61
C VAL A 29 18.27 -7.65 1.00
N TYR A 30 18.79 -8.53 1.86
CA TYR A 30 19.53 -9.71 1.47
C TYR A 30 18.72 -10.96 1.75
N TYR A 31 18.68 -11.88 0.79
CA TYR A 31 18.03 -13.17 0.94
C TYR A 31 19.06 -14.25 1.26
N ASN A 32 18.82 -15.01 2.34
CA ASN A 32 19.61 -16.19 2.69
C ASN A 32 18.84 -17.46 2.32
N ALA A 33 19.30 -18.13 1.26
CA ALA A 33 18.66 -19.35 0.75
C ALA A 33 18.75 -20.55 1.71
N THR A 34 19.71 -20.59 2.62
CA THR A 34 19.88 -21.70 3.58
C THR A 34 18.85 -21.62 4.70
N SER A 35 18.60 -20.41 5.23
CA SER A 35 17.60 -20.18 6.28
C SER A 35 16.24 -19.76 5.75
N ASN A 36 16.12 -19.48 4.45
CA ASN A 36 14.95 -18.91 3.80
C ASN A 36 14.47 -17.60 4.49
N THR A 37 15.40 -16.70 4.78
CA THR A 37 15.13 -15.46 5.52
C THR A 37 15.60 -14.23 4.76
N TYR A 38 14.91 -13.11 4.97
CA TYR A 38 15.26 -11.80 4.45
C TYR A 38 15.80 -10.92 5.59
N LYS A 39 16.82 -10.12 5.31
CA LYS A 39 17.38 -9.15 6.27
C LYS A 39 17.70 -7.84 5.60
N VAL A 40 17.24 -6.74 6.19
CA VAL A 40 17.52 -5.39 5.70
C VAL A 40 18.82 -4.86 6.31
N LYS A 41 19.61 -4.19 5.48
CA LYS A 41 20.75 -3.39 5.90
C LYS A 41 20.50 -1.95 5.49
N LEU A 42 20.16 -1.11 6.47
CA LEU A 42 19.99 0.33 6.25
C LEU A 42 21.33 1.01 5.93
N GLY A 43 21.28 2.11 5.18
CA GLY A 43 22.46 2.91 4.83
C GLY A 43 23.31 2.32 3.70
N VAL A 44 22.92 1.18 3.12
CA VAL A 44 23.68 0.47 2.10
C VAL A 44 22.80 0.19 0.89
N ILE A 45 23.22 0.65 -0.29
CA ILE A 45 22.60 0.35 -1.58
C ILE A 45 23.50 -0.62 -2.35
N ASP A 46 23.11 -1.89 -2.37
CA ASP A 46 23.81 -3.00 -3.03
C ASP A 46 22.81 -3.81 -3.86
N CYS A 47 22.44 -3.25 -5.01
CA CYS A 47 21.51 -3.88 -5.96
C CYS A 47 22.12 -5.07 -6.72
N THR A 48 23.41 -5.37 -6.47
CA THR A 48 24.12 -6.47 -7.14
C THR A 48 24.07 -7.74 -6.30
N ASN A 49 24.26 -7.66 -4.99
CA ASN A 49 24.22 -8.84 -4.11
C ASN A 49 22.98 -8.92 -3.23
N GLY A 50 22.29 -7.80 -2.98
CA GLY A 50 20.98 -7.78 -2.36
C GLY A 50 19.91 -8.31 -3.31
N VAL A 51 18.84 -8.89 -2.76
CA VAL A 51 17.69 -9.35 -3.55
C VAL A 51 16.85 -8.16 -4.04
N ALA A 52 16.80 -7.08 -3.25
CA ALA A 52 16.30 -5.78 -3.66
C ALA A 52 17.02 -4.67 -2.88
N CYS A 53 17.10 -3.47 -3.46
CA CYS A 53 17.70 -2.27 -2.90
C CYS A 53 16.77 -1.07 -3.17
N GLY A 54 16.95 0.02 -2.42
CA GLY A 54 16.10 1.18 -2.63
C GLY A 54 16.13 2.20 -1.52
N TYR A 55 15.23 3.17 -1.62
CA TYR A 55 15.03 4.18 -0.60
C TYR A 55 13.57 4.61 -0.53
N PHE A 56 13.21 5.14 0.63
CA PHE A 56 12.02 5.92 0.86
C PHE A 56 12.44 7.29 1.39
N ASP A 57 12.03 8.36 0.70
CA ASP A 57 12.21 9.75 1.10
C ASP A 57 10.86 10.31 1.54
N ASP A 58 10.71 10.56 2.84
CA ASP A 58 9.53 11.23 3.40
C ASP A 58 9.61 12.73 3.09
N ALA A 59 9.26 13.07 1.87
CA ALA A 59 9.18 14.43 1.39
C ALA A 59 7.75 15.01 1.46
N LEU A 60 6.83 14.37 2.21
CA LEU A 60 5.42 14.79 2.23
C LEU A 60 5.25 16.25 2.65
N ASN A 61 5.98 16.70 3.68
CA ASN A 61 5.95 18.08 4.15
C ASN A 61 6.65 19.07 3.20
N ARG A 62 7.59 18.59 2.38
CA ARG A 62 8.41 19.43 1.47
C ARG A 62 7.77 19.60 0.10
N THR A 63 7.19 18.53 -0.44
CA THR A 63 6.70 18.46 -1.84
C THR A 63 5.22 18.08 -1.94
N GLY A 64 4.62 17.59 -0.85
CA GLY A 64 3.28 17.02 -0.85
C GLY A 64 3.23 15.54 -1.24
N MET A 65 4.37 14.88 -1.46
CA MET A 65 4.48 13.44 -1.71
C MET A 65 5.80 12.88 -1.17
N GLY A 66 5.76 11.71 -0.52
CA GLY A 66 6.94 10.88 -0.34
C GLY A 66 7.37 10.23 -1.66
N VAL A 67 8.60 9.74 -1.72
CA VAL A 67 9.16 9.05 -2.90
C VAL A 67 9.73 7.71 -2.47
N LEU A 68 9.24 6.63 -3.07
CA LEU A 68 9.76 5.28 -2.88
C LEU A 68 10.38 4.80 -4.18
N GLU A 69 11.62 4.33 -4.13
CA GLU A 69 12.26 3.63 -5.24
C GLU A 69 12.75 2.26 -4.77
N ILE A 70 12.32 1.21 -5.44
CA ILE A 70 12.74 -0.16 -5.19
C ILE A 70 13.21 -0.79 -6.50
N GLN A 71 14.39 -1.39 -6.46
CA GLN A 71 14.97 -2.13 -7.57
C GLN A 71 15.33 -3.53 -7.12
N THR A 72 14.92 -4.55 -7.88
CA THR A 72 15.35 -5.93 -7.63
C THR A 72 16.71 -6.21 -8.25
N GLN A 73 17.37 -7.25 -7.73
CA GLN A 73 18.59 -7.79 -8.32
C GLN A 73 18.34 -8.21 -9.77
N LYS A 74 19.27 -7.88 -10.66
CA LYS A 74 19.29 -8.49 -11.99
C LYS A 74 19.52 -10.00 -11.90
N PRO A 75 18.82 -10.81 -12.70
CA PRO A 75 19.12 -12.23 -12.80
C PRO A 75 20.59 -12.47 -13.16
N SER A 76 21.19 -13.47 -12.53
CA SER A 76 22.54 -13.94 -12.87
C SER A 76 22.60 -15.45 -12.74
N GLU A 77 23.31 -16.12 -13.66
CA GLU A 77 23.44 -17.58 -13.66
C GLU A 77 24.04 -18.14 -12.36
N SER A 78 24.77 -17.31 -11.60
CA SER A 78 25.36 -17.65 -10.30
C SER A 78 24.40 -17.50 -9.11
N SER A 79 23.25 -16.85 -9.28
CA SER A 79 22.30 -16.57 -8.20
C SER A 79 21.20 -17.63 -8.16
N LYS A 80 20.99 -18.28 -7.01
CA LYS A 80 19.86 -19.18 -6.76
C LYS A 80 18.56 -18.44 -6.38
N ILE A 81 18.51 -17.13 -6.62
CA ILE A 81 17.37 -16.28 -6.28
C ILE A 81 16.34 -16.41 -7.40
N THR A 82 15.13 -16.84 -7.05
CA THR A 82 13.99 -16.93 -7.98
C THR A 82 13.28 -15.59 -8.13
N ASP A 83 12.43 -15.44 -9.13
CA ASP A 83 11.57 -14.26 -9.26
C ASP A 83 10.64 -14.06 -8.07
N TYR A 84 10.16 -15.15 -7.47
CA TYR A 84 9.40 -15.08 -6.21
C TYR A 84 10.24 -14.43 -5.10
N ASN A 85 11.51 -14.83 -4.97
CA ASN A 85 12.40 -14.22 -3.99
C ASN A 85 12.65 -12.73 -4.26
N ARG A 86 12.76 -12.34 -5.54
CA ARG A 86 12.90 -10.94 -5.97
C ARG A 86 11.69 -10.12 -5.59
N MET A 87 10.49 -10.59 -5.92
CA MET A 87 9.24 -9.87 -5.66
C MET A 87 8.88 -9.82 -4.19
N TYR A 88 9.05 -10.94 -3.46
CA TYR A 88 8.93 -10.94 -2.01
C TYR A 88 9.95 -9.99 -1.37
N GLY A 89 11.22 -10.03 -1.81
CA GLY A 89 12.25 -9.12 -1.33
C GLY A 89 11.94 -7.64 -1.60
N ALA A 90 11.42 -7.31 -2.79
CA ALA A 90 10.99 -5.97 -3.13
C ALA A 90 9.88 -5.48 -2.20
N GLY A 91 8.86 -6.32 -1.97
CA GLY A 91 7.80 -6.04 -1.00
C GLY A 91 8.34 -5.87 0.41
N TYR A 92 9.24 -6.77 0.85
CA TYR A 92 9.87 -6.71 2.17
C TYR A 92 10.61 -5.40 2.38
N LEU A 93 11.38 -4.96 1.39
CA LEU A 93 12.10 -3.70 1.49
C LEU A 93 11.15 -2.49 1.52
N GLU A 94 10.09 -2.49 0.69
CA GLU A 94 9.06 -1.46 0.74
C GLU A 94 8.39 -1.37 2.12
N GLY A 95 7.90 -2.51 2.64
CA GLY A 95 7.28 -2.60 3.94
C GLY A 95 8.19 -2.09 5.06
N TYR A 96 9.49 -2.41 4.96
CA TYR A 96 10.47 -2.00 5.94
C TYR A 96 10.77 -0.49 5.88
N LEU A 97 11.05 0.04 4.69
CA LEU A 97 11.45 1.44 4.49
C LEU A 97 10.30 2.44 4.67
N SER A 98 9.05 2.02 4.51
CA SER A 98 7.86 2.90 4.59
C SER A 98 6.90 2.52 5.72
N CYS A 99 7.41 1.90 6.79
CA CYS A 99 6.58 1.35 7.85
C CYS A 99 5.70 2.41 8.55
N TYR A 100 6.21 3.62 8.74
CA TYR A 100 5.43 4.72 9.32
C TYR A 100 4.23 5.11 8.43
N GLU A 101 4.47 5.25 7.13
CA GLU A 101 3.46 5.63 6.14
C GLU A 101 2.39 4.55 6.00
N ILE A 102 2.78 3.28 5.98
CA ILE A 102 1.86 2.14 5.94
C ILE A 102 0.93 2.19 7.15
N TYR A 103 1.48 2.32 8.36
CA TYR A 103 0.68 2.37 9.57
C TYR A 103 -0.30 3.54 9.57
N TRP A 104 0.17 4.75 9.26
CA TRP A 104 -0.69 5.94 9.31
C TRP A 104 -1.75 5.93 8.21
N SER A 105 -1.44 5.38 7.03
CA SER A 105 -2.42 5.21 5.94
C SER A 105 -3.48 4.18 6.31
N TYR A 106 -3.08 3.03 6.88
CA TYR A 106 -4.02 2.05 7.44
C TYR A 106 -4.90 2.66 8.52
N TYR A 107 -4.30 3.32 9.51
CA TYR A 107 -5.02 3.86 10.65
C TYR A 107 -6.03 4.92 10.23
N ALA A 108 -5.63 5.88 9.39
CA ALA A 108 -6.52 6.91 8.88
C ALA A 108 -7.67 6.30 8.05
N GLY A 109 -7.36 5.37 7.14
CA GLY A 109 -8.37 4.72 6.31
C GLY A 109 -9.35 3.88 7.11
N TRP A 110 -8.84 3.05 8.02
CA TRP A 110 -9.66 2.25 8.91
C TRP A 110 -10.61 3.13 9.72
N MET A 111 -10.10 4.20 10.33
CA MET A 111 -10.93 5.09 11.14
C MET A 111 -11.98 5.86 10.33
N ASN A 112 -11.77 6.07 9.02
CA ASN A 112 -12.78 6.65 8.14
C ASN A 112 -14.02 5.75 8.00
N VAL A 113 -13.78 4.45 7.76
CA VAL A 113 -14.83 3.51 7.35
C VAL A 113 -15.31 2.61 8.48
N LYS A 114 -14.57 2.57 9.60
CA LYS A 114 -14.83 1.70 10.75
C LYS A 114 -16.30 1.65 11.16
N PRO A 115 -17.03 2.76 11.34
CA PRO A 115 -18.44 2.69 11.75
C PRO A 115 -19.34 1.91 10.77
N SER A 116 -18.98 1.89 9.49
CA SER A 116 -19.74 1.21 8.43
C SER A 116 -19.31 -0.25 8.25
N LEU A 117 -18.03 -0.57 8.50
CA LEU A 117 -17.47 -1.92 8.29
C LEU A 117 -17.47 -2.78 9.56
N GLU A 118 -17.33 -2.18 10.74
CA GLU A 118 -17.20 -2.89 12.02
C GLU A 118 -18.34 -3.91 12.28
N PRO A 119 -19.62 -3.63 11.91
CA PRO A 119 -20.69 -4.61 12.06
C PRO A 119 -20.55 -5.87 11.19
N PHE A 120 -19.72 -5.85 10.14
CA PHE A 120 -19.57 -6.93 9.14
C PHE A 120 -18.18 -7.57 9.16
N MET A 121 -17.40 -7.38 10.22
CA MET A 121 -15.99 -7.80 10.24
C MET A 121 -15.79 -9.30 10.04
N THR A 122 -16.68 -10.13 10.59
CA THR A 122 -16.60 -11.59 10.42
C THR A 122 -16.81 -11.97 8.95
N GLU A 123 -17.79 -11.36 8.30
CA GLU A 123 -18.11 -11.58 6.89
C GLU A 123 -16.99 -11.08 5.98
N LEU A 124 -16.41 -9.91 6.28
CA LEU A 124 -15.29 -9.34 5.53
C LEU A 124 -14.04 -10.22 5.63
N GLN A 125 -13.69 -10.68 6.84
CA GLN A 125 -12.57 -11.60 7.06
C GLN A 125 -12.79 -12.97 6.39
N ASN A 126 -14.02 -13.48 6.42
CA ASN A 126 -14.36 -14.71 5.70
C ASN A 126 -14.27 -14.52 4.18
N TRP A 127 -14.68 -13.36 3.67
CA TRP A 127 -14.57 -13.04 2.25
C TRP A 127 -13.11 -12.99 1.78
N THR A 128 -12.24 -12.26 2.49
CA THR A 128 -10.81 -12.18 2.12
C THR A 128 -10.09 -13.51 2.25
N SER A 129 -10.36 -14.27 3.32
CA SER A 129 -9.73 -15.59 3.51
C SER A 129 -10.17 -16.59 2.45
N THR A 130 -11.45 -16.59 2.05
CA THR A 130 -11.96 -17.44 0.98
C THR A 130 -11.34 -17.06 -0.37
N GLN A 131 -11.24 -15.75 -0.66
CA GLN A 131 -10.67 -15.23 -1.89
C GLN A 131 -9.18 -15.60 -2.01
N LYS A 132 -8.41 -15.46 -0.93
CA LYS A 132 -6.99 -15.84 -0.91
C LYS A 132 -6.76 -17.34 -0.99
N ALA A 133 -7.59 -18.14 -0.31
CA ALA A 133 -7.54 -19.60 -0.46
C ALA A 133 -7.76 -20.00 -1.93
N TRP A 134 -8.74 -19.39 -2.60
CA TRP A 134 -8.97 -19.61 -4.02
C TRP A 134 -7.78 -19.17 -4.88
N ILE A 135 -7.16 -18.02 -4.60
CA ILE A 135 -5.94 -17.59 -5.32
C ILE A 135 -4.83 -18.62 -5.15
N ASN A 136 -4.52 -19.01 -3.91
CA ASN A 136 -3.43 -19.93 -3.60
C ASN A 136 -3.64 -21.31 -4.24
N ASP A 137 -4.87 -21.83 -4.19
CA ASP A 137 -5.25 -23.08 -4.84
C ASP A 137 -5.01 -23.05 -6.36
N ASN A 138 -5.21 -21.90 -7.00
CA ASN A 138 -5.00 -21.76 -8.44
C ASN A 138 -3.52 -21.52 -8.77
N ILE A 139 -2.79 -20.76 -7.95
CA ILE A 139 -1.33 -20.62 -8.07
C ILE A 139 -0.69 -22.02 -8.04
N GLU A 140 -1.01 -22.84 -7.03
CA GLU A 140 -0.45 -24.19 -6.90
C GLU A 140 -0.71 -25.06 -8.13
N LYS A 141 -1.91 -24.96 -8.72
CA LYS A 141 -2.31 -25.76 -9.88
C LYS A 141 -1.70 -25.29 -11.18
N TYR A 142 -1.51 -23.98 -11.35
CA TYR A 142 -1.35 -23.40 -12.68
C TYR A 142 -0.10 -22.53 -12.86
N SER A 143 0.57 -22.04 -11.81
CA SER A 143 1.70 -21.10 -11.95
C SER A 143 2.87 -21.67 -12.76
N SER A 144 3.07 -22.99 -12.73
CA SER A 144 4.12 -23.66 -13.51
C SER A 144 3.85 -23.76 -15.02
N SER A 145 2.62 -23.47 -15.47
CA SER A 145 2.19 -23.68 -16.87
C SER A 145 1.38 -22.54 -17.48
N ASP A 146 0.83 -21.64 -16.66
CA ASP A 146 0.02 -20.49 -17.07
C ASP A 146 0.67 -19.19 -16.58
N PRO A 147 1.14 -18.31 -17.49
CA PRO A 147 1.72 -17.03 -17.13
C PRO A 147 0.83 -16.18 -16.23
N LEU A 148 -0.50 -16.23 -16.36
CA LEU A 148 -1.42 -15.48 -15.50
C LEU A 148 -1.22 -15.84 -14.03
N TRP A 149 -1.12 -17.14 -13.73
CA TRP A 149 -0.96 -17.63 -12.37
C TRP A 149 0.48 -17.48 -11.87
N GLN A 150 1.48 -17.51 -12.76
CA GLN A 150 2.84 -17.13 -12.43
C GLN A 150 2.93 -15.65 -12.01
N TYR A 151 2.30 -14.73 -12.76
CA TYR A 151 2.20 -13.31 -12.36
C TYR A 151 1.48 -13.15 -11.02
N THR A 152 0.42 -13.90 -10.81
CA THR A 152 -0.36 -13.83 -9.57
C THR A 152 0.47 -14.31 -8.37
N GLU A 153 1.27 -15.37 -8.53
CA GLU A 153 2.23 -15.82 -7.51
C GLU A 153 3.25 -14.74 -7.15
N LEU A 154 3.78 -14.03 -8.15
CA LEU A 154 4.74 -12.94 -7.95
C LEU A 154 4.12 -11.74 -7.23
N LEU A 155 2.89 -11.36 -7.60
CA LEU A 155 2.14 -10.28 -6.95
C LEU A 155 1.83 -10.63 -5.48
N MET A 156 1.40 -11.86 -5.22
CA MET A 156 1.18 -12.34 -3.85
C MET A 156 2.48 -12.40 -3.05
N GLY A 157 3.59 -12.78 -3.69
CA GLY A 157 4.93 -12.72 -3.10
C GLY A 157 5.27 -11.31 -2.63
N GLN A 158 5.06 -10.29 -3.47
CA GLN A 158 5.27 -8.89 -3.08
C GLN A 158 4.35 -8.47 -1.92
N PHE A 159 3.06 -8.82 -1.97
CA PHE A 159 2.10 -8.53 -0.90
C PHE A 159 2.57 -9.08 0.45
N TYR A 160 2.94 -10.36 0.50
CA TYR A 160 3.46 -10.98 1.73
C TYR A 160 4.79 -10.38 2.17
N GLY A 161 5.64 -10.02 1.20
CA GLY A 161 6.86 -9.25 1.44
C GLY A 161 6.56 -7.96 2.20
N VAL A 162 5.64 -7.12 1.71
CA VAL A 162 5.29 -5.84 2.36
C VAL A 162 4.82 -6.05 3.81
N LYS A 163 3.95 -7.03 4.04
CA LYS A 163 3.47 -7.39 5.38
C LYS A 163 4.62 -7.76 6.32
N ASP A 164 5.48 -8.65 5.88
CA ASP A 164 6.54 -9.20 6.72
C ASP A 164 7.67 -8.17 6.93
N GLY A 165 7.96 -7.35 5.91
CA GLY A 165 8.89 -6.23 5.98
C GLY A 165 8.45 -5.13 6.94
N TYR A 166 7.17 -4.76 6.91
CA TYR A 166 6.58 -3.84 7.89
C TYR A 166 6.76 -4.36 9.33
N ASN A 167 6.35 -5.62 9.57
CA ASN A 167 6.40 -6.19 10.91
C ASN A 167 7.84 -6.38 11.42
N ALA A 168 8.79 -6.63 10.53
CA ALA A 168 10.21 -6.64 10.89
C ALA A 168 10.74 -5.24 11.25
N ALA A 169 10.40 -4.22 10.47
CA ALA A 169 10.86 -2.85 10.73
C ALA A 169 10.38 -2.32 12.08
N ILE A 170 9.12 -2.55 12.45
CA ILE A 170 8.59 -2.03 13.71
C ILE A 170 9.34 -2.58 14.94
N GLU A 171 9.79 -3.84 14.86
CA GLU A 171 10.58 -4.52 15.89
C GLU A 171 12.05 -4.06 15.85
N GLU A 172 12.70 -4.18 14.69
CA GLU A 172 14.14 -3.91 14.54
C GLU A 172 14.51 -2.44 14.72
N LEU A 173 13.64 -1.52 14.30
CA LEU A 173 13.83 -0.07 14.44
C LEU A 173 13.26 0.47 15.77
N ASN A 174 12.59 -0.38 16.56
CA ASN A 174 11.93 0.01 17.81
C ASN A 174 11.03 1.25 17.64
N THR A 175 10.19 1.23 16.60
CA THR A 175 9.38 2.39 16.17
C THR A 175 8.29 2.79 17.17
N GLY A 176 7.86 1.85 18.01
CA GLY A 176 6.69 1.99 18.88
C GLY A 176 5.34 1.78 18.17
N LEU A 177 5.34 1.48 16.87
CA LEU A 177 4.14 1.14 16.11
C LEU A 177 3.68 -0.30 16.41
N PRO A 178 2.36 -0.58 16.38
CA PRO A 178 1.86 -1.93 16.61
C PRO A 178 2.05 -2.84 15.38
N PRO A 179 2.13 -4.17 15.58
CA PRO A 179 2.07 -5.11 14.48
C PRO A 179 0.73 -5.01 13.75
N LEU A 180 0.77 -5.25 12.44
CA LEU A 180 -0.40 -5.31 11.58
C LEU A 180 -0.58 -6.75 11.08
N ASP A 181 -1.80 -7.25 11.20
CA ASP A 181 -2.17 -8.56 10.67
C ASP A 181 -2.41 -8.49 9.16
N GLU A 182 -2.64 -9.64 8.54
CA GLU A 182 -2.85 -9.71 7.10
C GLU A 182 -4.10 -8.97 6.62
N PHE A 183 -5.15 -8.92 7.46
CA PHE A 183 -6.37 -8.19 7.12
C PHE A 183 -6.12 -6.69 6.99
N ALA A 184 -5.21 -6.12 7.79
CA ALA A 184 -4.81 -4.72 7.62
C ALA A 184 -4.20 -4.45 6.24
N PHE A 185 -3.40 -5.38 5.69
CA PHE A 185 -2.84 -5.25 4.35
C PHE A 185 -3.88 -5.53 3.26
N ASP A 186 -4.77 -6.49 3.44
CA ASP A 186 -5.94 -6.66 2.57
C ASP A 186 -6.73 -5.34 2.53
N PHE A 187 -6.94 -4.71 3.70
CA PHE A 187 -7.71 -3.50 3.85
C PHE A 187 -7.16 -2.33 3.04
N ILE A 188 -5.85 -2.08 3.12
CA ILE A 188 -5.21 -0.99 2.38
C ILE A 188 -5.25 -1.27 0.86
N ASN A 189 -4.98 -2.51 0.45
CA ASN A 189 -4.94 -2.87 -0.97
C ASN A 189 -6.33 -2.92 -1.62
N ALA A 190 -7.38 -3.22 -0.84
CA ALA A 190 -8.76 -3.31 -1.31
C ALA A 190 -9.61 -2.10 -0.88
N ASN A 191 -8.99 -0.95 -0.61
CA ASN A 191 -9.66 0.21 -0.01
C ASN A 191 -10.89 0.67 -0.82
N GLU A 192 -10.80 0.61 -2.15
CA GLU A 192 -11.87 1.01 -3.06
C GLU A 192 -12.93 -0.09 -3.24
N GLU A 193 -12.60 -1.35 -2.96
CA GLU A 193 -13.51 -2.49 -3.07
C GLU A 193 -14.42 -2.64 -1.86
N TRP A 194 -14.02 -2.18 -0.66
CA TRP A 194 -14.83 -2.36 0.57
C TRP A 194 -16.27 -1.86 0.46
N PRO A 195 -16.56 -0.67 -0.11
CA PRO A 195 -17.93 -0.21 -0.30
C PRO A 195 -18.77 -1.17 -1.16
N ASP A 196 -18.17 -1.81 -2.16
CA ASP A 196 -18.86 -2.76 -3.04
C ASP A 196 -19.02 -4.14 -2.38
N VAL A 197 -17.97 -4.61 -1.68
CA VAL A 197 -18.02 -5.86 -0.90
C VAL A 197 -19.10 -5.77 0.17
N VAL A 198 -19.22 -4.64 0.88
CA VAL A 198 -20.26 -4.45 1.89
C VAL A 198 -21.67 -4.46 1.28
N GLN A 199 -21.86 -3.84 0.11
CA GLN A 199 -23.13 -3.92 -0.61
C GLN A 199 -23.42 -5.35 -1.11
N ALA A 200 -22.40 -6.14 -1.43
CA ALA A 200 -22.56 -7.53 -1.83
C ALA A 200 -23.02 -8.42 -0.67
N ILE A 201 -22.41 -8.26 0.52
CA ILE A 201 -22.75 -9.06 1.73
C ILE A 201 -24.01 -8.58 2.45
N ASN A 202 -24.39 -7.31 2.29
CA ASN A 202 -25.56 -6.72 2.96
C ASN A 202 -26.51 -6.05 1.98
N ASP A 203 -27.60 -6.76 1.66
CA ASP A 203 -28.68 -6.30 0.78
C ASP A 203 -29.27 -4.94 1.20
N SER A 204 -29.30 -4.62 2.49
CA SER A 204 -29.86 -3.34 2.98
C SER A 204 -29.01 -2.12 2.62
N MET A 205 -27.73 -2.33 2.27
CA MET A 205 -26.81 -1.26 1.86
C MET A 205 -26.79 -1.07 0.34
N ARG A 206 -27.43 -1.96 -0.44
CA ARG A 206 -27.47 -1.84 -1.90
C ARG A 206 -28.28 -0.62 -2.33
N VAL A 207 -27.79 0.05 -3.36
CA VAL A 207 -28.53 1.11 -4.03
C VAL A 207 -29.75 0.52 -4.75
N ASP A 208 -30.95 0.94 -4.36
CA ASP A 208 -32.16 0.65 -5.12
C ASP A 208 -32.24 1.55 -6.36
N TRP A 209 -31.67 1.07 -7.47
CA TRP A 209 -31.67 1.78 -8.74
C TRP A 209 -33.07 2.03 -9.30
N PHE A 210 -34.08 1.24 -8.90
CA PHE A 210 -35.47 1.40 -9.34
C PHE A 210 -36.24 2.42 -8.50
N ALA A 211 -35.73 2.81 -7.33
CA ALA A 211 -36.29 3.90 -6.54
C ALA A 211 -36.09 5.29 -7.17
N PHE A 212 -35.14 5.43 -8.11
CA PHE A 212 -34.93 6.70 -8.81
C PHE A 212 -36.08 7.00 -9.78
N LYS A 213 -36.78 8.10 -9.56
CA LYS A 213 -37.93 8.52 -10.37
C LYS A 213 -37.53 9.06 -11.75
N THR A 214 -36.26 9.42 -11.94
CA THR A 214 -35.74 9.98 -13.20
C THR A 214 -34.32 9.51 -13.50
N SER A 215 -33.97 9.43 -14.78
CA SER A 215 -32.60 9.14 -15.23
C SER A 215 -31.58 10.17 -14.72
N LYS A 216 -31.99 11.43 -14.56
CA LYS A 216 -31.15 12.48 -13.97
C LYS A 216 -30.79 12.21 -12.51
N GLN A 217 -31.70 11.63 -11.73
CA GLN A 217 -31.41 11.26 -10.34
C GLN A 217 -30.41 10.10 -10.25
N ALA A 218 -30.61 9.06 -11.06
CA ALA A 218 -29.67 7.94 -11.15
C ALA A 218 -28.28 8.39 -11.63
N LEU A 219 -28.24 9.25 -12.66
CA LEU A 219 -26.97 9.82 -13.16
C LEU A 219 -26.28 10.68 -12.10
N ASN A 220 -27.02 11.55 -11.40
CA ASN A 220 -26.45 12.36 -10.32
C ASN A 220 -25.93 11.51 -9.16
N HIS A 221 -26.59 10.41 -8.83
CA HIS A 221 -26.10 9.46 -7.81
C HIS A 221 -24.77 8.85 -8.27
N ARG A 222 -24.72 8.32 -9.49
CA ARG A 222 -23.49 7.75 -10.08
C ARG A 222 -22.34 8.76 -10.18
N LEU A 223 -22.63 10.00 -10.55
CA LEU A 223 -21.59 11.05 -10.65
C LEU A 223 -21.06 11.48 -9.28
N LYS A 224 -21.86 11.35 -8.22
CA LYS A 224 -21.43 11.63 -6.85
C LYS A 224 -20.70 10.46 -6.19
N SER A 225 -20.87 9.25 -6.71
CA SER A 225 -20.14 8.05 -6.27
C SER A 225 -18.87 7.79 -7.10
N GLY A 226 -18.55 8.66 -8.07
CA GLY A 226 -17.31 8.59 -8.83
C GLY A 226 -16.18 9.31 -8.10
N HIS A 227 -15.00 8.71 -8.07
CA HIS A 227 -13.86 9.17 -7.27
C HIS A 227 -12.69 9.75 -8.09
N CYS A 228 -12.80 9.87 -9.42
CA CYS A 228 -11.68 10.33 -10.25
C CYS A 228 -12.12 11.13 -11.49
N SER A 229 -11.22 11.95 -12.02
CA SER A 229 -11.31 12.58 -13.34
C SER A 229 -10.07 12.25 -14.17
N GLY A 230 -10.23 11.97 -15.47
CA GLY A 230 -9.13 11.74 -16.40
C GLY A 230 -9.29 12.54 -17.68
N LEU A 231 -8.17 12.98 -18.27
CA LEU A 231 -8.14 13.70 -19.55
C LEU A 231 -7.06 13.11 -20.45
N ILE A 232 -7.45 12.80 -21.68
CA ILE A 232 -6.53 12.45 -22.76
C ILE A 232 -6.70 13.53 -23.82
N LYS A 233 -5.61 14.24 -24.13
CA LYS A 233 -5.64 15.40 -25.03
C LYS A 233 -4.50 15.33 -26.03
N VAL A 234 -4.85 15.29 -27.31
CA VAL A 234 -3.90 15.51 -28.41
C VAL A 234 -3.64 17.02 -28.56
N THR A 235 -2.39 17.40 -28.75
CA THR A 235 -1.97 18.79 -28.99
C THR A 235 -2.56 19.33 -30.30
N PRO A 236 -2.75 20.67 -30.43
CA PRO A 236 -3.27 21.27 -31.66
C PRO A 236 -2.49 20.88 -32.93
N GLU A 237 -1.18 20.66 -32.80
CA GLU A 237 -0.24 20.32 -33.86
C GLU A 237 -0.21 18.81 -34.18
N LEU A 238 -0.90 17.97 -33.40
CA LEU A 238 -0.90 16.50 -33.51
C LEU A 238 0.48 15.86 -33.29
N ASP A 239 1.39 16.53 -32.60
CA ASP A 239 2.75 16.08 -32.32
C ASP A 239 2.92 15.43 -30.94
N ASP A 240 1.91 15.55 -30.05
CA ASP A 240 1.96 14.97 -28.71
C ASP A 240 0.56 14.59 -28.17
N ILE A 241 0.55 13.70 -27.19
CA ILE A 241 -0.64 13.25 -26.46
C ILE A 241 -0.39 13.37 -24.96
N ILE A 242 -1.17 14.22 -24.31
CA ILE A 242 -1.12 14.45 -22.88
C ILE A 242 -2.14 13.56 -22.18
N PHE A 243 -1.69 12.86 -21.15
CA PHE A 243 -2.52 12.06 -20.25
C PHE A 243 -2.51 12.70 -18.87
N SER A 244 -3.67 12.88 -18.26
CA SER A 244 -3.77 13.32 -16.87
C SER A 244 -4.87 12.60 -16.12
N HIS A 245 -4.67 12.49 -14.81
CA HIS A 245 -5.58 11.87 -13.86
C HIS A 245 -5.62 12.68 -12.57
N SER A 246 -6.80 12.81 -11.98
CA SER A 246 -7.01 13.50 -10.71
C SER A 246 -7.93 12.65 -9.85
N THR A 247 -7.35 12.04 -8.82
CA THR A 247 -8.09 11.30 -7.78
C THR A 247 -8.79 12.29 -6.85
N TRP A 248 -10.04 12.02 -6.54
CA TRP A 248 -10.86 12.74 -5.57
C TRP A 248 -11.00 11.86 -4.34
N PHE A 249 -10.40 12.32 -3.24
CA PHE A 249 -10.27 11.50 -2.05
C PHE A 249 -10.50 12.30 -0.78
N VAL A 250 -10.66 11.58 0.34
CA VAL A 250 -10.86 12.18 1.66
C VAL A 250 -9.57 12.87 2.11
N PHE A 251 -9.69 14.13 2.52
CA PHE A 251 -8.55 14.99 2.86
C PHE A 251 -7.95 14.66 4.24
N TYR A 252 -8.81 14.56 5.26
CA TYR A 252 -8.46 14.14 6.61
C TYR A 252 -9.62 13.37 7.24
N VAL A 253 -9.33 12.67 8.32
CA VAL A 253 -10.33 12.06 9.21
C VAL A 253 -10.17 12.59 10.63
N TYR A 254 -11.29 12.74 11.34
CA TYR A 254 -11.26 13.06 12.76
C TYR A 254 -11.42 11.80 13.58
N VAL A 255 -10.45 11.56 14.46
CA VAL A 255 -10.51 10.48 15.44
C VAL A 255 -10.53 11.14 16.81
N TRP A 256 -11.68 11.02 17.49
CA TRP A 256 -11.97 11.74 18.73
C TRP A 256 -11.82 13.27 18.60
N ARG A 257 -10.70 13.82 19.08
CA ARG A 257 -10.39 15.27 19.04
C ARG A 257 -9.14 15.57 18.19
N PHE A 258 -8.61 14.58 17.50
CA PHE A 258 -7.38 14.68 16.71
C PHE A 258 -7.69 14.51 15.22
N GLN A 259 -7.04 15.33 14.41
CA GLN A 259 -7.13 15.28 12.95
C GLN A 259 -5.98 14.43 12.41
N TYR A 260 -6.31 13.42 11.63
CA TYR A 260 -5.35 12.58 10.93
C TYR A 260 -5.45 12.84 9.43
N TRP A 261 -4.32 13.14 8.81
CA TRP A 261 -4.23 13.34 7.38
C TRP A 261 -4.32 11.99 6.67
N TRP A 262 -5.27 11.85 5.74
CA TRP A 262 -5.36 10.63 4.93
C TRP A 262 -4.72 10.82 3.55
N MET A 263 -4.30 12.04 3.23
CA MET A 263 -3.51 12.35 2.02
C MET A 263 -2.02 12.04 2.20
N ASN A 264 -1.70 10.88 2.77
CA ASN A 264 -0.35 10.33 2.71
C ASN A 264 -0.15 9.81 1.29
N ARG A 265 0.76 10.43 0.54
CA ARG A 265 0.96 10.12 -0.88
C ARG A 265 2.39 9.72 -1.11
N VAL A 266 2.59 8.65 -1.86
CA VAL A 266 3.91 8.15 -2.22
C VAL A 266 4.01 8.00 -3.72
N TYR A 267 5.01 8.63 -4.32
CA TYR A 267 5.39 8.38 -5.69
C TYR A 267 6.28 7.14 -5.73
N LYS A 268 5.79 6.05 -6.32
CA LYS A 268 6.48 4.75 -6.32
C LYS A 268 7.15 4.51 -7.66
N ILE A 269 8.42 4.15 -7.60
CA ILE A 269 9.27 3.80 -8.74
C ILE A 269 9.75 2.36 -8.51
N TYR A 270 9.25 1.44 -9.33
CA TYR A 270 9.66 0.04 -9.29
C TYR A 270 10.51 -0.28 -10.50
N SER A 271 11.65 -0.93 -10.26
CA SER A 271 12.49 -1.54 -11.30
C SER A 271 12.65 -3.03 -11.01
N PHE A 272 11.72 -3.84 -11.52
CA PHE A 272 11.70 -5.28 -11.35
C PHE A 272 12.41 -5.97 -12.51
N GLU A 273 13.61 -6.45 -12.22
CA GLU A 273 14.44 -7.26 -13.11
C GLU A 273 14.13 -8.73 -12.82
N LEU A 274 13.24 -9.33 -13.61
CA LEU A 274 12.75 -10.71 -13.46
C LEU A 274 13.27 -11.61 -14.59
N GLU A 275 13.33 -12.92 -14.34
CA GLU A 275 13.62 -13.94 -15.36
C GLU A 275 12.39 -14.21 -16.23
N MET A 276 11.19 -14.12 -15.63
CA MET A 276 9.92 -14.15 -16.33
C MET A 276 9.86 -13.02 -17.37
N ASP A 277 9.40 -13.36 -18.57
CA ASP A 277 9.20 -12.39 -19.64
C ASP A 277 8.03 -11.45 -19.28
N ILE A 278 8.36 -10.21 -18.91
CA ILE A 278 7.41 -9.18 -18.50
C ILE A 278 7.38 -8.03 -19.50
N PRO A 279 6.20 -7.45 -19.82
CA PRO A 279 6.11 -6.36 -20.79
C PRO A 279 6.85 -5.08 -20.37
N THR A 280 7.01 -4.87 -19.06
CA THR A 280 7.76 -3.74 -18.50
C THR A 280 8.47 -4.15 -17.22
N SER A 281 9.75 -3.83 -17.13
CA SER A 281 10.54 -3.97 -15.90
C SER A 281 10.53 -2.69 -15.06
N ARG A 282 10.10 -1.56 -15.61
CA ARG A 282 10.09 -0.28 -14.89
C ARG A 282 8.70 0.34 -14.88
N MET A 283 8.20 0.63 -13.68
CA MET A 283 6.89 1.24 -13.47
C MET A 283 7.02 2.45 -12.55
N VAL A 284 6.24 3.48 -12.86
CA VAL A 284 6.17 4.70 -12.06
C VAL A 284 4.70 5.04 -11.85
N MET A 285 4.29 5.19 -10.59
CA MET A 285 2.88 5.43 -10.26
C MET A 285 2.74 6.28 -9.00
N SER A 286 1.66 7.05 -8.93
CA SER A 286 1.20 7.65 -7.68
C SER A 286 0.45 6.62 -6.85
N SER A 287 0.79 6.50 -5.58
CA SER A 287 0.09 5.70 -4.58
C SER A 287 -0.42 6.59 -3.46
N CYS A 288 -1.56 6.24 -2.89
CA CYS A 288 -2.18 6.86 -1.71
C CYS A 288 -2.66 5.77 -0.77
#